data_AF-A0A531JKA4-F1
#
_entry.id   AF-A0A531JKA4-F1
#
_cell.length_a   1.000
_cell.length_b   1.000
_cell.length_c   1.000
_cell.angle_alpha   90.00
_cell.angle_beta   90.00
_cell.angle_gamma   90.00
#
_symmetry.space_group_name_H-M   'P 1'
#
loop_
_entity.id
_entity.type
_entity.pdbx_description
1 polymer ?
#
loop_
_entity_poly.entity_id
_entity_poly.type
_entity_poly.pdbx_seq_one_letter_code
_entity_poly.pdbx_strand_id
1 'polypeptide(L)'
;MPKTNMTAAAASDDEAMLGVFERLALDAGREVMRVFHAGCAIDTKSDSTPVTEADRESEKIILAGLRAAYPDIPCVAEEEVAAGVATPDLDDAFLLIDPLDGTKEFVNRRTDFTVNIALVRHGVPEIG
;
A
#
# COMPACT_ATOMS: atom_id res chain seq x y z
N MET A 1 -3.31 20.62 37.30
CA MET A 1 -3.10 19.46 36.39
C MET A 1 -2.93 20.04 34.99
N PRO A 2 -1.74 19.99 34.38
CA PRO A 2 -1.60 20.46 33.00
C PRO A 2 -2.32 19.47 32.10
N LYS A 3 -3.15 19.96 31.18
CA LYS A 3 -3.73 19.13 30.12
C LYS A 3 -2.60 18.85 29.11
N THR A 4 -2.11 17.62 29.09
CA THR A 4 -1.13 17.17 28.10
C THR A 4 -1.74 17.32 26.70
N ASN A 5 -0.99 17.93 25.79
CA ASN A 5 -1.45 18.40 24.49
C ASN A 5 -1.51 17.23 23.49
N MET A 6 -2.61 16.46 23.52
CA MET A 6 -2.80 15.21 22.76
C MET A 6 -2.76 15.39 21.23
N THR A 7 -3.14 16.57 20.73
CA THR A 7 -3.18 16.91 19.29
C THR A 7 -1.80 17.12 18.67
N ALA A 8 -0.84 17.64 19.43
CA ALA A 8 0.51 17.87 18.90
C ALA A 8 1.32 16.57 18.77
N ALA A 9 1.05 15.59 19.64
CA ALA A 9 1.68 14.27 19.58
C ALA A 9 1.17 13.47 18.37
N ALA A 10 -0.15 13.43 18.15
CA ALA A 10 -0.75 12.76 16.99
C ALA A 10 -0.23 13.32 15.66
N ALA A 11 -0.14 14.65 15.52
CA ALA A 11 0.41 15.26 14.30
C ALA A 11 1.89 14.89 14.04
N SER A 12 2.69 14.71 15.10
CA SER A 12 4.08 14.27 14.98
C SER A 12 4.19 12.79 14.59
N ASP A 13 3.25 11.96 15.04
CA ASP A 13 3.17 10.55 14.70
C ASP A 13 2.69 10.36 13.25
N ASP A 14 1.74 11.19 12.78
CA ASP A 14 1.24 11.20 11.41
C ASP A 14 2.34 11.62 10.41
N GLU A 15 3.16 12.62 10.75
CA GLU A 15 4.29 13.04 9.91
C GLU A 15 5.36 11.94 9.81
N ALA A 16 5.64 11.24 10.92
CA ALA A 16 6.53 10.08 10.91
C ALA A 16 5.97 8.94 10.04
N MET A 17 4.65 8.74 10.07
CA MET A 17 3.97 7.73 9.25
C MET A 17 4.02 8.07 7.76
N LEU A 18 3.79 9.32 7.37
CA LEU A 18 4.00 9.77 5.99
C LEU A 18 5.42 9.50 5.51
N GLY A 19 6.43 9.76 6.35
CA GLY A 19 7.83 9.44 6.02
C GLY A 19 8.09 7.95 5.82
N VAL A 20 7.33 7.07 6.49
CA VAL A 20 7.37 5.62 6.23
C VAL A 20 6.68 5.29 4.90
N PHE A 21 5.50 5.85 4.65
CA PHE A 21 4.74 5.60 3.42
C PHE A 21 5.51 6.06 2.19
N GLU A 22 6.07 7.28 2.20
CA GLU A 22 6.87 7.81 1.11
C GLU A 22 8.04 6.88 0.78
N ARG A 23 8.81 6.45 1.79
CA ARG A 23 9.93 5.53 1.59
C ARG A 23 9.47 4.22 0.96
N LEU A 24 8.40 3.61 1.48
CA LEU A 24 7.90 2.33 0.97
C LEU A 24 7.32 2.46 -0.44
N ALA A 25 6.60 3.54 -0.73
CA ALA A 25 6.09 3.83 -2.06
C ALA A 25 7.22 4.04 -3.08
N LEU A 26 8.30 4.73 -2.71
CA LEU A 26 9.49 4.88 -3.55
C LEU A 26 10.23 3.56 -3.75
N ASP A 27 10.32 2.71 -2.74
CA ASP A 27 10.97 1.40 -2.82
C ASP A 27 10.19 0.46 -3.73
N ALA A 28 8.88 0.38 -3.55
CA ALA A 28 7.94 -0.32 -4.42
C ALA A 28 7.99 0.22 -5.86
N GLY A 29 7.96 1.54 -6.04
CA GLY A 29 8.01 2.17 -7.36
C GLY A 29 9.30 1.84 -8.13
N ARG A 30 10.45 1.71 -7.45
CA ARG A 30 11.69 1.25 -8.10
C ARG A 30 11.57 -0.18 -8.61
N GLU A 31 10.89 -1.05 -7.87
CA GLU A 31 10.65 -2.44 -8.30
C GLU A 31 9.66 -2.51 -9.46
N VAL A 32 8.56 -1.75 -9.39
CA VAL A 32 7.60 -1.58 -10.49
C VAL A 32 8.32 -1.15 -11.76
N MET A 33 9.19 -0.13 -11.68
CA MET A 33 9.96 0.35 -12.84
C MET A 33 11.00 -0.65 -13.34
N ARG A 34 11.62 -1.46 -12.45
CA ARG A 34 12.51 -2.56 -12.85
C ARG A 34 11.75 -3.54 -13.75
N VAL A 35 10.56 -3.97 -13.32
CA VAL A 35 9.71 -4.91 -14.09
C VAL A 35 9.20 -4.26 -15.38
N PHE A 36 8.77 -2.99 -15.33
CA PHE A 36 8.32 -2.23 -16.50
C PHE A 36 9.37 -2.19 -17.62
N HIS A 37 10.64 -1.98 -17.26
CA HIS A 37 11.75 -1.93 -18.21
C HIS A 37 12.20 -3.31 -18.70
N ALA A 38 12.20 -4.33 -17.83
CA ALA A 38 12.54 -5.71 -18.20
C ALA A 38 11.51 -6.34 -19.16
N GLY A 39 10.26 -5.89 -19.09
CA GLY A 39 9.11 -6.53 -19.74
C GLY A 39 8.51 -7.59 -18.81
N CYS A 40 7.20 -7.53 -18.60
CA CYS A 40 6.52 -8.39 -17.63
C CYS A 40 5.80 -9.56 -18.30
N ALA A 41 5.71 -10.68 -17.58
CA ALA A 41 4.70 -11.69 -17.84
C ALA A 41 3.37 -11.22 -17.25
N ILE A 42 2.31 -11.24 -18.07
CA ILE A 42 0.96 -10.86 -17.68
C ILE A 42 0.25 -12.12 -17.24
N ASP A 43 -0.30 -12.10 -16.03
CA ASP A 43 -1.22 -13.10 -15.52
C ASP A 43 -2.61 -12.46 -15.38
N THR A 44 -3.65 -13.28 -15.23
CA THR A 44 -5.03 -12.79 -15.15
C THR A 44 -5.69 -13.32 -13.88
N LYS A 45 -6.22 -12.41 -13.06
CA LYS A 45 -7.01 -12.76 -11.87
C LYS A 45 -8.34 -13.43 -12.25
N SER A 46 -9.01 -14.03 -11.28
CA SER A 46 -10.29 -14.74 -11.49
C SER A 46 -11.42 -13.85 -12.05
N ASP A 47 -11.33 -12.55 -11.83
CA ASP A 47 -12.26 -11.53 -12.31
C ASP A 47 -11.87 -10.95 -13.70
N SER A 48 -10.88 -11.56 -14.37
CA SER A 48 -10.34 -11.13 -15.67
C SER A 48 -9.53 -9.84 -15.66
N THR A 49 -9.13 -9.34 -14.49
CA THR A 49 -8.19 -8.21 -14.38
C THR A 49 -6.74 -8.68 -14.57
N PRO A 50 -5.87 -7.88 -15.21
CA PRO A 50 -4.45 -8.23 -15.33
C PRO A 50 -3.76 -8.08 -13.96
N VAL A 51 -2.83 -8.98 -13.67
CA VAL A 51 -1.87 -8.87 -12.56
C VAL A 51 -0.50 -9.24 -13.08
N THR A 52 0.53 -8.57 -12.60
CA THR A 52 1.90 -8.77 -13.07
C THR A 52 2.84 -9.14 -11.93
N GLU A 53 4.06 -9.52 -12.27
CA GLU A 53 5.15 -9.62 -11.29
C GLU A 53 5.34 -8.31 -10.52
N ALA A 54 5.07 -7.16 -11.15
CA ALA A 54 5.24 -5.86 -10.50
C ALA A 54 4.30 -5.73 -9.30
N ASP A 55 3.00 -6.02 -9.44
CA ASP A 55 2.01 -5.94 -8.36
C ASP A 55 2.42 -6.80 -7.16
N ARG A 56 2.87 -8.05 -7.42
CA ARG A 56 3.24 -9.01 -6.37
C ARG A 56 4.51 -8.62 -5.64
N GLU A 57 5.53 -8.13 -6.35
CA GLU A 57 6.80 -7.75 -5.72
C GLU A 57 6.70 -6.39 -5.00
N SER A 58 5.96 -5.42 -5.55
CA SER A 58 5.72 -4.15 -4.85
C SER A 58 4.88 -4.35 -3.58
N GLU A 59 3.85 -5.20 -3.61
CA GLU A 59 3.06 -5.51 -2.42
C GLU A 59 3.92 -6.13 -1.30
N LYS A 60 4.80 -7.09 -1.64
CA LYS A 60 5.70 -7.71 -0.66
C LYS A 60 6.60 -6.69 0.03
N ILE A 61 7.16 -5.75 -0.73
CA ILE A 61 8.02 -4.68 -0.20
C ILE A 61 7.23 -3.82 0.78
N ILE A 62 6.03 -3.37 0.38
CA ILE A 62 5.18 -2.49 1.19
C ILE A 62 4.74 -3.21 2.47
N LEU A 63 4.20 -4.43 2.36
CA LEU A 63 3.71 -5.19 3.50
C LEU A 63 4.81 -5.54 4.49
N ALA A 64 6.01 -5.92 4.03
CA ALA A 64 7.14 -6.19 4.91
C ALA A 64 7.53 -4.93 5.71
N GLY A 65 7.53 -3.77 5.07
CA GLY A 65 7.82 -2.49 5.71
C GLY A 65 6.75 -2.05 6.70
N LEU A 66 5.48 -2.09 6.30
CA LEU A 66 4.35 -1.67 7.12
C LEU A 66 4.17 -2.58 8.34
N ARG A 67 4.26 -3.91 8.18
CA ARG A 67 4.15 -4.86 9.29
C ARG A 67 5.30 -4.75 10.28
N ALA A 68 6.48 -4.31 9.84
CA ALA A 68 7.60 -4.06 10.73
C ALA A 68 7.46 -2.73 11.49
N ALA A 69 6.93 -1.68 10.85
CA ALA A 69 6.78 -0.36 11.44
C ALA A 69 5.53 -0.23 12.32
N TYR A 70 4.42 -0.88 11.92
CA TYR A 70 3.09 -0.77 12.53
C TYR A 70 2.47 -2.16 12.71
N PRO A 71 3.07 -3.04 13.54
CA PRO A 71 2.63 -4.43 13.69
C PRO A 71 1.19 -4.57 14.23
N ASP A 72 0.69 -3.53 14.90
CA ASP A 72 -0.64 -3.53 15.51
C ASP A 72 -1.74 -2.97 14.58
N ILE A 73 -1.39 -2.45 13.39
CA ILE A 73 -2.36 -1.92 12.42
C ILE A 73 -2.57 -2.94 11.30
N PRO A 74 -3.78 -3.48 11.11
CA PRO A 74 -4.11 -4.35 10.00
C PRO A 74 -3.72 -3.76 8.65
N CYS A 75 -3.15 -4.58 7.76
CA CYS A 75 -2.94 -4.21 6.37
C CYS A 75 -4.01 -4.87 5.50
N VAL A 76 -4.59 -4.10 4.59
CA VAL A 76 -5.52 -4.54 3.55
C VAL A 76 -4.85 -4.25 2.21
N ALA A 77 -4.37 -5.30 1.54
CA ALA A 77 -3.68 -5.20 0.27
C ALA A 77 -4.38 -6.03 -0.79
N GLU A 78 -4.43 -5.52 -2.02
CA GLU A 78 -5.24 -6.08 -3.10
C GLU A 78 -4.92 -7.55 -3.40
N GLU A 79 -3.64 -7.94 -3.46
CA GLU A 79 -3.26 -9.30 -3.83
C GLU A 79 -3.45 -10.29 -2.69
N GLU A 80 -3.22 -9.90 -1.44
CA GLU A 80 -3.55 -10.75 -0.27
C GLU A 80 -5.05 -11.02 -0.18
N VAL A 81 -5.89 -10.01 -0.42
CA VAL A 81 -7.35 -10.18 -0.44
C VAL A 81 -7.77 -11.10 -1.60
N ALA A 82 -7.19 -10.92 -2.79
CA ALA A 82 -7.44 -11.80 -3.93
C ALA A 82 -6.99 -13.26 -3.68
N ALA A 83 -5.95 -13.46 -2.86
CA ALA A 83 -5.47 -14.77 -2.44
C ALA A 83 -6.32 -15.42 -1.32
N GLY A 84 -7.38 -14.74 -0.84
CA GLY A 84 -8.28 -15.26 0.18
C GLY A 84 -7.76 -15.10 1.61
N VAL A 85 -6.78 -14.21 1.84
CA VAL A 85 -6.36 -13.83 3.19
C VAL A 85 -7.52 -13.11 3.87
N ALA A 86 -7.97 -13.64 5.02
CA ALA A 86 -9.04 -13.04 5.78
C ALA A 86 -8.60 -11.66 6.32
N THR A 87 -9.38 -10.63 6.04
CA THR A 87 -9.18 -9.31 6.62
C THR A 87 -9.58 -9.33 8.10
N PRO A 88 -8.76 -8.80 9.01
CA PRO A 88 -9.14 -8.65 10.42
C PRO A 88 -10.34 -7.72 10.60
N ASP A 89 -10.73 -7.49 11.85
CA ASP A 89 -11.61 -6.37 12.19
C ASP A 89 -10.93 -5.04 11.79
N LEU A 90 -11.64 -4.20 11.04
CA LEU A 90 -11.14 -2.95 10.46
C LEU A 90 -11.82 -1.71 11.07
N ASP A 91 -12.63 -1.88 12.14
CA ASP A 91 -13.48 -0.82 12.69
C ASP A 91 -12.70 0.37 13.31
N ASP A 92 -11.50 0.12 13.84
CA ASP A 92 -10.65 1.16 14.47
C ASP A 92 -9.74 1.84 13.43
N ALA A 93 -8.74 1.11 12.92
CA ALA A 93 -7.83 1.61 11.91
C ALA A 93 -7.26 0.49 11.04
N PHE A 94 -6.96 0.79 9.78
CA PHE A 94 -6.24 -0.11 8.89
C PHE A 94 -5.43 0.66 7.86
N LEU A 95 -4.38 0.00 7.35
CA LEU A 95 -3.57 0.46 6.24
C LEU A 95 -4.15 -0.14 4.96
N LEU A 96 -4.47 0.72 3.99
CA LEU A 96 -4.95 0.33 2.67
C LEU A 96 -3.81 0.47 1.66
N ILE A 97 -3.55 -0.59 0.90
CA ILE A 97 -2.44 -0.67 -0.05
C ILE A 97 -2.97 -1.03 -1.43
N ASP A 98 -2.61 -0.21 -2.42
CA ASP A 98 -2.67 -0.56 -3.84
C ASP A 98 -1.23 -0.54 -4.40
N PRO A 99 -0.64 -1.73 -4.64
CA PRO A 99 0.76 -1.86 -5.00
C PRO A 99 1.05 -1.44 -6.45
N LEU A 100 0.02 -1.31 -7.30
CA LEU A 100 0.10 -0.82 -8.66
C LEU A 100 -1.30 -0.42 -9.20
N ASP A 101 -1.73 0.81 -8.93
CA ASP A 101 -2.97 1.33 -9.53
C ASP A 101 -2.69 1.70 -10.99
N GLY A 102 -3.51 1.21 -11.92
CA GLY A 102 -3.28 1.35 -13.35
C GLY A 102 -2.54 0.15 -13.99
N THR A 103 -2.76 -1.08 -13.52
CA THR A 103 -2.15 -2.29 -14.10
C THR A 103 -2.43 -2.43 -15.61
N LYS A 104 -3.58 -1.98 -16.11
CA LYS A 104 -3.88 -1.96 -17.56
C LYS A 104 -2.96 -1.00 -18.31
N GLU A 105 -2.74 0.18 -17.78
CA GLU A 105 -1.85 1.22 -18.31
C GLU A 105 -0.42 0.69 -18.32
N PHE A 106 0.03 0.10 -17.21
CA PHE A 106 1.32 -0.57 -17.07
C PHE A 106 1.55 -1.65 -18.14
N VAL A 107 0.59 -2.56 -18.31
CA VAL A 107 0.64 -3.63 -19.33
C VAL A 107 0.71 -3.06 -20.76
N ASN A 108 0.02 -1.95 -21.01
CA ASN A 108 0.06 -1.24 -22.29
C ASN A 108 1.30 -0.34 -22.47
N ARG A 109 2.30 -0.45 -21.58
CA ARG A 109 3.53 0.35 -21.57
C ARG A 109 3.29 1.86 -21.49
N ARG A 110 2.19 2.26 -20.84
CA ARG A 110 1.93 3.65 -20.45
C ARG A 110 2.47 3.89 -19.04
N THR A 111 2.72 5.15 -18.72
CA THR A 111 3.29 5.58 -17.42
C THR A 111 2.24 6.15 -16.48
N ASP A 112 0.96 5.99 -16.82
CA ASP A 112 -0.17 6.45 -16.01
C ASP A 112 -0.52 5.38 -14.96
N PHE A 113 0.34 5.21 -13.97
CA PHE A 113 0.15 4.28 -12.85
C PHE A 113 0.78 4.82 -11.58
N THR A 114 0.31 4.38 -10.41
CA THR A 114 0.80 4.84 -9.10
C THR A 114 0.98 3.69 -8.11
N VAL A 115 1.64 4.00 -6.99
CA VAL A 115 1.67 3.16 -5.79
C VAL A 115 0.94 3.94 -4.70
N ASN A 116 -0.07 3.34 -4.09
CA ASN A 116 -0.91 4.02 -3.10
C ASN A 116 -0.81 3.32 -1.74
N ILE A 117 -0.57 4.08 -0.67
CA ILE A 117 -0.53 3.61 0.71
C ILE A 117 -1.30 4.63 1.55
N ALA A 118 -2.33 4.20 2.27
CA ALA A 118 -3.13 5.10 3.09
C ALA A 118 -3.44 4.53 4.47
N LEU A 119 -3.61 5.41 5.47
CA LEU A 119 -4.24 5.08 6.74
C LEU A 119 -5.71 5.49 6.70
N VAL A 120 -6.57 4.54 7.06
CA VAL A 120 -7.99 4.78 7.30
C VAL A 120 -8.28 4.55 8.77
N ARG A 121 -8.92 5.52 9.44
CA ARG A 121 -9.42 5.36 10.82
C ARG A 121 -10.92 5.59 10.86
N HIS A 122 -11.65 4.72 11.54
CA HIS A 122 -13.12 4.83 11.68
C HIS A 122 -13.84 5.05 10.33
N GLY A 123 -13.33 4.43 9.26
CA GLY A 123 -13.85 4.57 7.90
C GLY A 123 -13.51 5.88 7.17
N VAL A 124 -12.62 6.72 7.72
CA VAL A 124 -12.18 7.98 7.12
C VAL A 124 -10.70 7.88 6.71
N PRO A 125 -10.35 8.17 5.44
CA PRO A 125 -8.94 8.31 5.03
C PRO A 125 -8.32 9.55 5.68
N GLU A 126 -7.22 9.38 6.41
CA GLU A 126 -6.57 10.47 7.16
C GLU A 126 -5.17 10.81 6.63
N ILE A 127 -4.43 9.80 6.15
CA ILE A 127 -3.03 9.91 5.72
C ILE A 127 -2.85 9.11 4.42
N GLY A 128 -2.15 9.67 3.43
CA GLY A 128 -1.82 9.00 2.17
C GLY A 128 -1.12 9.91 1.19
#